data_AF-A0A943MUV3-F1
#
_entry.id   AF-A0A943MUV3-F1
#
_cell.length_a   1.000
_cell.length_b   1.000
_cell.length_c   1.000
_cell.angle_alpha   90.00
_cell.angle_beta   90.00
_cell.angle_gamma   90.00
#
_symmetry.space_group_name_H-M   'P 1'
#
loop_
_entity.id
_entity.type
_entity.pdbx_description
1 polymer ?
#
loop_
_entity_poly.entity_id
_entity_poly.type
_entity_poly.pdbx_seq_one_letter_code
_entity_poly.pdbx_strand_id
1 'polypeptide(L)'
;EADFRKWKEWSDRNYHQMDKAGRGFYDNCLPLDERIDSMEPSAEELLLRGIEQAGKEENCAVLMAKIKSCLSTTQFRRLWMHYAEGKSVTEIAAIEGVSKAGISLALRATRKKVEKMLEMT
;
A
#
# COMPACT_ATOMS: atom_id res chain seq x y z
N GLU A 1 42.53 52.94 -36.16
CA GLU A 1 42.75 51.69 -35.40
C GLU A 1 41.98 51.52 -34.08
N ALA A 2 42.10 52.43 -33.11
CA ALA A 2 41.68 52.15 -31.72
C ALA A 2 40.17 51.86 -31.57
N ASP A 3 39.32 52.65 -32.22
CA ASP A 3 37.87 52.47 -32.17
C ASP A 3 37.44 51.17 -32.84
N PHE A 4 38.05 50.81 -33.97
CA PHE A 4 37.77 49.56 -34.66
C PHE A 4 38.06 48.34 -33.77
N ARG A 5 39.17 48.35 -33.04
CA ARG A 5 39.51 47.27 -32.09
C ARG A 5 38.49 47.16 -30.95
N LYS A 6 38.03 48.29 -30.40
CA LYS A 6 37.00 48.30 -29.37
C LYS A 6 35.68 47.68 -29.85
N TRP A 7 35.24 48.03 -31.06
CA TRP A 7 34.03 47.45 -31.66
C TRP A 7 34.20 45.97 -31.99
N LYS A 8 35.39 45.57 -32.43
CA LYS A 8 35.72 44.18 -32.73
C LYS A 8 35.70 43.30 -31.48
N GLU A 9 36.32 43.76 -30.39
CA GLU A 9 36.29 43.09 -29.09
C GLU A 9 34.89 43.00 -28.49
N TRP A 10 34.05 44.01 -28.70
CA TRP A 10 32.65 43.94 -28.26
C TRP A 10 31.87 42.92 -29.10
N SER A 11 31.95 43.02 -30.43
CA SER A 11 31.24 42.12 -31.35
C SER A 11 31.65 40.65 -31.23
N ASP A 12 32.91 40.36 -30.90
CA ASP A 12 33.41 38.97 -30.80
C ASP A 12 33.11 38.32 -29.45
N ARG A 13 32.50 39.04 -28.49
CA ARG A 13 32.08 38.43 -27.23
C ARG A 13 31.02 37.36 -27.48
N ASN A 14 31.16 36.24 -26.79
CA ASN A 14 30.20 35.16 -26.86
C ASN A 14 28.99 35.43 -25.95
N TYR A 15 28.13 36.35 -26.38
CA TYR A 15 26.93 36.76 -25.65
C TYR A 15 26.01 35.59 -25.34
N HIS A 16 25.91 34.61 -26.24
CA HIS A 16 25.03 33.45 -26.06
C HIS A 16 25.45 32.57 -24.87
N GLN A 17 26.76 32.31 -24.73
CA GLN A 17 27.26 31.56 -23.58
C GLN A 17 27.19 32.37 -22.28
N MET A 18 27.47 33.68 -22.35
CA MET A 18 27.34 34.58 -21.19
C MET A 18 25.91 34.64 -20.68
N ASP A 19 24.94 34.68 -21.58
CA ASP A 19 23.51 34.75 -21.28
C ASP A 19 22.98 33.42 -20.73
N LYS A 20 23.47 32.27 -21.25
CA LYS A 20 23.18 30.94 -20.69
C LYS A 20 23.85 30.67 -19.34
N ALA A 21 24.93 31.36 -19.00
CA ALA A 21 25.64 31.16 -17.74
C ALA A 21 24.74 31.54 -16.56
N GLY A 22 24.42 30.57 -15.70
CA GLY A 22 23.57 30.77 -14.52
C GLY A 22 22.06 30.59 -14.73
N ARG A 23 21.62 30.33 -15.97
CA ARG A 23 20.18 30.10 -16.25
C ARG A 23 19.66 28.70 -15.96
N GLY A 24 20.54 27.71 -15.77
CA GLY A 24 20.13 26.32 -15.58
C GLY A 24 19.21 26.07 -14.37
N PHE A 25 19.23 26.95 -13.37
CA PHE A 25 18.27 26.89 -12.25
C PHE A 25 16.85 27.30 -12.70
N TYR A 26 16.73 28.42 -13.42
CA TYR A 26 15.45 28.97 -13.85
C TYR A 26 14.85 28.27 -15.07
N ASP A 27 15.68 27.76 -15.99
CA ASP A 27 15.25 27.08 -17.22
C ASP A 27 14.54 25.74 -16.93
N ASN A 28 14.80 25.13 -15.76
CA ASN A 28 14.22 23.86 -15.34
C ASN A 28 13.12 24.00 -14.27
N CYS A 29 12.77 25.23 -13.89
CA CYS A 29 11.65 25.45 -12.98
C CYS A 29 10.33 25.23 -13.74
N LEU A 30 9.47 24.40 -13.18
CA LEU A 30 8.07 24.35 -13.62
C LEU A 30 7.33 25.51 -12.94
N PRO A 31 6.50 26.28 -13.66
CA PRO A 31 5.66 27.31 -13.04
C PRO A 31 4.68 26.63 -12.08
N LEU A 32 4.58 27.11 -10.84
CA LEU A 32 3.65 26.60 -9.84
C LEU A 32 2.21 27.01 -10.20
N ASP A 33 1.65 26.37 -11.22
CA ASP A 33 0.26 26.52 -11.67
C ASP A 33 -0.59 25.39 -11.06
N GLU A 34 -1.88 25.67 -10.81
CA GLU A 34 -2.86 24.72 -10.25
C GLU A 34 -3.01 23.47 -11.12
N ARG A 35 -2.67 23.56 -12.41
CA ARG A 35 -2.66 22.44 -13.37
C ARG A 35 -1.60 21.36 -13.08
N ILE A 36 -0.62 21.66 -12.22
CA ILE A 36 0.45 20.72 -11.84
C ILE A 36 0.01 19.80 -10.69
N ASP A 37 -1.08 20.15 -9.99
CA ASP A 37 -1.70 19.27 -8.99
C ASP A 37 -2.45 18.14 -9.71
N SER A 38 -1.70 17.20 -10.28
CA SER A 38 -2.27 16.01 -10.88
C SER A 38 -2.89 15.17 -9.77
N MET A 39 -4.16 14.80 -9.92
CA MET A 39 -4.83 13.89 -9.00
C MET A 39 -4.30 12.43 -9.08
N GLU A 40 -3.26 12.21 -9.90
CA GLU A 40 -2.59 10.92 -10.02
C GLU A 40 -1.59 10.73 -8.86
N PRO A 41 -1.50 9.51 -8.31
CA PRO A 41 -0.57 9.23 -7.23
C PRO A 41 0.86 9.44 -7.72
N SER A 42 1.67 10.09 -6.88
CA SER A 42 3.11 10.26 -7.13
C SER A 42 3.80 8.90 -7.28
N ALA A 43 4.93 8.87 -7.98
CA ALA A 43 5.75 7.66 -8.09
C ALA A 43 6.15 7.10 -6.70
N GLU A 44 6.38 7.98 -5.73
CA GLU A 44 6.66 7.60 -4.34
C GLU A 44 5.45 6.95 -3.67
N GLU A 45 4.24 7.44 -3.94
CA GLU A 45 3.00 6.92 -3.36
C GLU A 45 2.66 5.53 -3.89
N LEU A 46 2.89 5.29 -5.19
CA LEU A 46 2.77 3.96 -5.78
C LEU A 46 3.77 2.97 -5.14
N LEU A 47 5.00 3.42 -4.89
CA LEU A 47 6.04 2.60 -4.27
C LEU A 47 5.68 2.27 -2.81
N LEU A 48 5.27 3.29 -2.03
CA LEU A 48 4.82 3.12 -0.65
C LEU A 48 3.61 2.18 -0.56
N ARG A 49 2.63 2.33 -1.45
CA ARG A 49 1.47 1.43 -1.53
C ARG A 49 1.88 -0.03 -1.74
N GLY A 50 2.87 -0.27 -2.58
CA GLY A 50 3.42 -1.62 -2.81
C GLY A 50 4.05 -2.21 -1.56
N ILE A 51 4.87 -1.42 -0.84
CA ILE A 51 5.50 -1.83 0.43
C ILE A 51 4.44 -2.11 1.49
N GLU A 52 3.45 -1.23 1.64
CA GLU A 52 2.35 -1.43 2.59
C GLU A 52 1.55 -2.69 2.29
N GLN A 53 1.27 -2.96 1.01
CA GLN A 53 0.53 -4.14 0.60
C GLN A 53 1.32 -5.42 0.90
N ALA A 54 2.62 -5.46 0.57
CA ALA A 54 3.50 -6.56 0.92
C ALA A 54 3.55 -6.79 2.43
N GLY A 55 3.68 -5.71 3.22
CA GLY A 55 3.65 -5.80 4.69
C GLY A 55 2.30 -6.28 5.24
N LYS A 56 1.17 -5.88 4.64
CA LYS A 56 -0.17 -6.39 5.00
C LYS A 56 -0.28 -7.88 4.70
N GLU A 57 0.19 -8.34 3.55
CA GLU A 57 0.16 -9.75 3.14
C GLU A 57 1.01 -10.63 4.07
N GLU A 58 2.22 -10.19 4.43
CA GLU A 58 3.07 -10.88 5.39
C GLU A 58 2.41 -10.97 6.77
N ASN A 59 1.87 -9.85 7.27
CA ASN A 59 1.16 -9.81 8.54
C ASN A 59 -0.07 -10.74 8.53
N CYS A 60 -0.86 -10.74 7.45
CA CYS A 60 -1.98 -11.66 7.26
C CYS A 60 -1.53 -13.12 7.28
N ALA A 61 -0.43 -13.47 6.63
CA ALA A 61 0.12 -14.82 6.62
C ALA A 61 0.54 -15.27 8.03
N VAL A 62 1.24 -14.41 8.77
CA VAL A 62 1.66 -14.67 10.16
C VAL A 62 0.46 -14.85 11.08
N LEU A 63 -0.54 -13.97 11.01
CA LEU A 63 -1.76 -14.08 11.81
C LEU A 63 -2.55 -15.33 11.46
N MET A 64 -2.65 -15.67 10.17
CA MET A 64 -3.33 -16.89 9.72
C MET A 64 -2.64 -18.16 10.23
N ALA A 65 -1.30 -18.19 10.22
CA ALA A 65 -0.53 -19.29 10.79
C ALA A 65 -0.76 -19.44 12.30
N LYS A 66 -0.81 -18.33 13.04
CA LYS A 66 -1.14 -18.32 14.49
C LYS A 66 -2.56 -18.80 14.78
N ILE A 67 -3.54 -18.39 13.96
CA ILE A 67 -4.93 -18.87 14.10
C ILE A 67 -5.00 -20.38 13.83
N LYS A 68 -4.33 -20.85 12.77
CA LYS A 68 -4.30 -22.29 12.44
C LYS A 68 -3.60 -23.12 13.51
N SER A 69 -2.58 -22.61 14.18
CA SER A 69 -1.86 -23.35 15.23
C SER A 69 -2.66 -23.48 16.53
N CYS A 70 -3.55 -22.53 16.84
CA CYS A 70 -4.35 -22.57 18.06
C CYS A 70 -5.68 -23.33 17.90
N LEU A 71 -6.13 -23.59 16.68
CA LEU A 71 -7.40 -24.26 16.38
C LEU A 71 -7.20 -25.69 15.87
N SER A 72 -8.17 -26.58 16.17
CA SER A 72 -8.24 -27.85 15.45
C SER A 72 -8.72 -27.64 14.01
N THR A 73 -8.45 -28.60 13.13
CA THR A 73 -8.88 -28.55 11.72
C THR A 73 -10.39 -28.31 11.59
N THR A 74 -11.19 -28.95 12.45
CA THR A 74 -12.66 -28.78 12.46
C THR A 74 -13.08 -27.39 12.95
N GLN A 75 -12.42 -26.87 13.98
CA GLN A 75 -12.69 -25.51 14.49
C GLN A 75 -12.38 -24.46 13.42
N PHE A 76 -11.20 -24.57 12.78
CA PHE A 76 -10.80 -23.70 11.70
C PHE A 76 -11.78 -23.77 10.52
N ARG A 77 -12.16 -24.98 10.08
CA ARG A 77 -13.11 -25.16 8.98
C ARG A 77 -14.46 -24.49 9.26
N ARG A 78 -15.02 -24.67 10.46
CA ARG A 78 -16.29 -24.03 10.86
C ARG A 78 -16.17 -22.51 10.90
N LEU A 79 -15.08 -21.99 11.44
CA LEU A 79 -14.79 -20.56 11.47
C LEU A 79 -14.69 -19.99 10.04
N TRP A 80 -13.97 -20.68 9.16
CA TRP A 80 -13.78 -20.30 7.76
C TRP A 80 -15.11 -20.25 6.99
N MET A 81 -15.93 -21.31 7.10
CA MET A 81 -17.25 -21.34 6.47
C MET A 81 -18.13 -20.16 6.93
N HIS A 82 -18.08 -19.81 8.22
CA HIS A 82 -18.91 -18.74 8.75
C HIS A 82 -18.42 -17.34 8.34
N TYR A 83 -17.12 -17.07 8.45
CA TYR A 83 -16.58 -15.71 8.29
C TYR A 83 -15.99 -15.43 6.91
N ALA A 84 -15.33 -16.39 6.27
CA ALA A 84 -14.73 -16.21 4.95
C ALA A 84 -15.72 -16.53 3.82
N GLU A 85 -16.54 -17.57 3.99
CA GLU A 85 -17.54 -17.99 2.98
C GLU A 85 -18.94 -17.42 3.23
N GLY A 86 -19.19 -16.79 4.38
CA GLY A 86 -20.47 -16.17 4.73
C GLY A 86 -21.62 -17.14 5.01
N LYS A 87 -21.34 -18.42 5.27
CA LYS A 87 -22.37 -19.43 5.56
C LYS A 87 -22.97 -19.24 6.95
N SER A 88 -24.29 -19.35 7.02
CA SER A 88 -25.03 -19.34 8.27
C SER A 88 -24.77 -20.59 9.11
N VAL A 89 -24.99 -20.49 10.43
CA VAL A 89 -24.95 -21.63 11.35
C VAL A 89 -25.85 -22.77 10.88
N THR A 90 -26.98 -22.46 10.25
CA THR A 90 -27.92 -23.45 9.73
C THR A 90 -27.40 -24.20 8.51
N GLU A 91 -26.73 -23.50 7.59
CA GLU A 91 -26.10 -24.12 6.43
C GLU A 91 -24.90 -24.98 6.84
N ILE A 92 -24.07 -24.48 7.76
CA ILE A 92 -22.94 -25.25 8.30
C ILE A 92 -23.43 -26.53 8.99
N ALA A 93 -24.49 -26.43 9.78
CA ALA A 93 -25.12 -27.58 10.43
C ALA A 93 -25.62 -28.61 9.40
N ALA A 94 -26.22 -28.16 8.31
CA ALA A 94 -26.67 -29.04 7.22
C ALA A 94 -25.50 -29.70 6.48
N ILE A 95 -24.43 -28.94 6.19
CA ILE A 95 -23.21 -29.45 5.53
C ILE A 95 -22.52 -30.52 6.37
N GLU A 96 -22.43 -30.31 7.68
CA GLU A 96 -21.74 -31.25 8.58
C GLU A 96 -22.64 -32.35 9.15
N GLY A 97 -23.96 -32.27 8.96
CA GLY A 97 -24.92 -33.19 9.57
C GLY A 97 -24.97 -33.09 11.11
N VAL A 98 -24.68 -31.91 11.67
CA VAL A 98 -24.60 -31.66 13.13
C VAL A 98 -25.76 -30.75 13.56
N SER A 99 -26.11 -30.77 14.84
CA SER A 99 -27.12 -29.85 15.38
C SER A 99 -26.70 -28.37 15.25
N LYS A 100 -27.68 -27.51 14.96
CA LYS A 100 -27.48 -26.05 14.89
C LYS A 100 -26.88 -25.49 16.20
N ALA A 101 -27.35 -25.99 17.35
CA ALA A 101 -26.84 -25.63 18.66
C ALA A 101 -25.36 -26.02 18.84
N GLY A 102 -24.96 -27.19 18.34
CA GLY A 102 -23.57 -27.65 18.38
C GLY A 102 -22.64 -26.76 17.56
N ILE A 103 -23.05 -26.35 16.36
CA ILE A 103 -22.28 -25.40 15.55
C ILE A 103 -22.19 -24.03 16.22
N SER A 104 -23.30 -23.50 16.76
CA SER A 104 -23.31 -22.22 17.46
C SER A 104 -22.35 -22.21 18.66
N LEU A 105 -22.38 -23.25 19.49
CA LEU A 105 -21.50 -23.39 20.64
C LEU A 105 -20.03 -23.53 20.21
N ALA A 106 -19.77 -24.34 19.18
CA ALA A 106 -18.44 -24.54 18.65
C ALA A 106 -17.83 -23.24 18.08
N LEU A 107 -18.62 -22.45 17.34
CA LEU A 107 -18.18 -21.15 16.83
C LEU A 107 -17.88 -20.17 17.96
N ARG A 108 -18.75 -20.10 18.98
CA ARG A 108 -18.52 -19.25 20.15
C ARG A 108 -17.23 -19.61 20.89
N ALA A 109 -16.98 -20.91 21.10
CA ALA A 109 -15.76 -21.38 21.75
C ALA A 109 -14.51 -21.10 20.89
N THR A 110 -14.61 -21.33 19.58
CA THR A 110 -13.53 -21.06 18.61
C THR A 110 -13.18 -19.57 18.58
N ARG A 111 -14.19 -18.70 18.52
CA ARG A 111 -14.02 -17.24 18.57
C ARG A 111 -13.28 -16.82 19.84
N LYS A 112 -13.72 -17.29 21.01
CA LYS A 112 -13.08 -16.97 22.29
C LYS A 112 -11.60 -17.41 22.33
N LYS A 113 -11.27 -18.54 21.69
CA LYS A 113 -9.90 -19.04 21.60
C LYS A 113 -9.02 -18.16 20.70
N VAL A 114 -9.56 -17.68 19.59
CA VAL A 114 -8.88 -16.73 18.70
C VAL A 114 -8.70 -15.37 19.38
N GLU A 115 -9.72 -14.84 20.05
CA GLU A 115 -9.63 -13.58 20.81
C GLU A 115 -8.52 -13.63 21.85
N LYS A 116 -8.46 -14.71 22.65
CA LYS A 116 -7.39 -14.88 23.65
C LYS A 116 -5.99 -14.94 23.02
N MET A 117 -5.85 -15.55 21.84
CA MET A 117 -4.58 -15.59 21.11
C MET A 117 -4.14 -14.21 20.62
N LEU A 118 -5.09 -13.37 20.20
CA LEU A 118 -4.83 -12.01 19.76
C LEU A 118 -4.50 -11.08 20.93
N GLU A 119 -5.16 -11.24 22.08
CA GLU A 119 -4.86 -10.49 23.31
C GLU A 119 -3.47 -10.82 23.90
N MET A 120 -2.95 -12.02 23.63
CA MET A 120 -1.62 -12.46 24.08
C MET A 120 -0.48 -12.06 23.13
N THR A 121 -0.79 -11.51 21.96
CA THR A 121 0.19 -11.08 20.94
C THR A 121 0.50 -9.60 21.10
#